data_AF-J3LXZ9-F1
#
_entry.id   AF-J3LXZ9-F1
#
_cell.length_a   1.000
_cell.length_b   1.000
_cell.length_c   1.000
_cell.angle_alpha   90.00
_cell.angle_beta   90.00
_cell.angle_gamma   90.00
#
_symmetry.space_group_name_H-M   'P 1'
#
loop_
_entity.id
_entity.type
_entity.pdbx_description
1 polymer ?
#
loop_
_entity_poly.entity_id
_entity_poly.type
_entity_poly.pdbx_seq_one_letter_code
_entity_poly.pdbx_strand_id
1 'polypeptide(L)'
;MIVLYEIWPPPDTRKQGEPLRAFMDIEPTRKRSGHEDIFIGYHADDDVQVTYAGKFFRINHNYHVATHKRDDVLVYWSSSRCFEHRNKIARELFRHLPAHSFGRCENNVGGGEQARERYPGGGRGEGQPPSEWWDHLHCAMSHYKFVLAIENTIAESYATEKLYYALESGSVPIYFGAPNARDLAPPGSYIDGAAFASVEELARYVREVAGDPAAYAEFHAWRRCGVMGAYGATRRRRRRPTPPPPLCRDDGTRPTLTARLEERSVVCVMANAFE
;
A
#
# COMPACT_ATOMS: atom_id res chain seq x y z
N MET A 1 23.02 -9.68 -25.23
CA MET A 1 23.46 -8.57 -24.37
C MET A 1 22.41 -7.47 -24.45
N ILE A 2 22.02 -6.88 -23.32
CA ILE A 2 21.01 -5.82 -23.23
C ILE A 2 21.68 -4.62 -22.53
N VAL A 3 21.44 -3.41 -23.02
CA VAL A 3 21.83 -2.16 -22.36
C VAL A 3 20.59 -1.55 -21.72
N LEU A 4 20.66 -1.32 -20.41
CA LEU A 4 19.59 -0.71 -19.63
C LEU A 4 19.82 0.80 -19.52
N TYR A 5 18.78 1.55 -19.84
CA TYR A 5 18.68 2.99 -19.69
C TYR A 5 17.69 3.27 -18.55
N GLU A 6 18.13 4.01 -17.54
CA GLU A 6 17.28 4.44 -16.43
C GLU A 6 17.18 5.96 -16.44
N ILE A 7 15.97 6.50 -16.20
CA ILE A 7 15.66 7.95 -16.10
C ILE A 7 15.77 8.69 -17.44
N TRP A 8 16.81 8.43 -18.21
CA TRP A 8 17.07 9.04 -19.52
C TRP A 8 16.87 8.01 -20.63
N PRO A 9 16.15 8.38 -21.72
CA PRO A 9 15.92 7.45 -22.81
C PRO A 9 17.21 7.15 -23.59
N PRO A 10 17.23 6.03 -24.34
CA PRO A 10 18.32 5.74 -25.27
C PRO A 10 18.46 6.83 -26.35
N PRO A 11 19.68 7.02 -26.91
CA PRO A 11 19.89 7.93 -28.02
C PRO A 11 19.04 7.59 -29.24
N ASP A 12 18.65 8.63 -29.99
CA ASP A 12 17.78 8.52 -31.16
C ASP A 12 18.42 7.71 -32.29
N THR A 13 19.76 7.70 -32.36
CA THR A 13 20.51 6.96 -33.38
C THR A 13 20.99 5.61 -32.85
N ARG A 14 20.94 4.58 -33.73
CA ARG A 14 21.41 3.23 -33.43
C ARG A 14 22.42 2.78 -34.48
N LYS A 15 23.55 2.23 -34.03
CA LYS A 15 24.55 1.62 -34.93
C LYS A 15 24.25 0.15 -35.15
N GLN A 16 24.59 -0.35 -36.33
CA GLN A 16 24.41 -1.76 -36.65
C GLN A 16 25.27 -2.64 -35.74
N GLY A 17 24.68 -3.69 -35.17
CA GLY A 17 25.34 -4.60 -34.22
C GLY A 17 25.24 -4.18 -32.76
N GLU A 18 24.62 -3.04 -32.44
CA GLU A 18 24.40 -2.64 -31.05
C GLU A 18 23.37 -3.57 -30.33
N PRO A 19 23.58 -3.83 -29.02
CA PRO A 19 22.69 -4.67 -28.22
C PRO A 19 21.26 -4.12 -28.13
N LEU A 20 20.33 -4.94 -27.62
CA LEU A 20 18.97 -4.50 -27.31
C LEU A 20 18.97 -3.40 -26.24
N ARG A 21 18.13 -2.39 -26.42
CA ARG A 21 18.00 -1.24 -25.52
C ARG A 21 16.74 -1.41 -24.69
N ALA A 22 16.91 -1.64 -23.39
CA ALA A 22 15.81 -1.61 -22.43
C ALA A 22 15.76 -0.22 -21.80
N PHE A 23 14.63 0.47 -21.87
CA PHE A 23 14.44 1.74 -21.18
C PHE A 23 13.46 1.55 -20.02
N MET A 24 13.90 1.88 -18.82
CA MET A 24 13.09 1.82 -17.61
C MET A 24 12.79 3.22 -17.09
N ASP A 25 11.50 3.53 -17.01
CA ASP A 25 10.99 4.74 -16.37
C ASP A 25 9.67 4.43 -15.67
N ILE A 26 9.64 4.68 -14.36
CA ILE A 26 8.55 4.28 -13.47
C ILE A 26 7.67 5.48 -13.06
N GLU A 27 7.84 6.64 -13.70
CA GLU A 27 6.98 7.80 -13.50
C GLU A 27 5.63 7.63 -14.23
N PRO A 28 4.48 7.88 -13.57
CA PRO A 28 3.16 7.54 -14.10
C PRO A 28 2.79 8.29 -15.39
N THR A 29 3.37 9.47 -15.59
CA THR A 29 3.10 10.32 -16.76
C THR A 29 4.03 10.04 -17.93
N ARG A 30 5.05 9.18 -17.77
CA ARG A 30 6.05 8.94 -18.81
C ARG A 30 5.52 7.97 -19.87
N LYS A 31 5.95 8.19 -21.11
CA LYS A 31 5.65 7.35 -22.27
C LYS A 31 6.96 6.87 -22.88
N ARG A 32 6.83 5.86 -23.74
CA ARG A 32 7.90 5.37 -24.62
C ARG A 32 8.61 6.52 -25.33
N SER A 33 9.93 6.43 -25.47
CA SER A 33 10.68 7.41 -26.28
C SER A 33 10.64 7.07 -27.77
N GLY A 34 10.33 5.82 -28.11
CA GLY A 34 10.35 5.32 -29.49
C GLY A 34 11.75 4.92 -29.96
N HIS A 35 12.73 4.98 -29.07
CA HIS A 35 14.12 4.65 -29.33
C HIS A 35 14.60 3.45 -28.51
N GLU A 36 13.73 2.79 -27.77
CA GLU A 36 13.98 1.58 -27.01
C GLU A 36 13.43 0.35 -27.76
N ASP A 37 14.04 -0.82 -27.50
CA ASP A 37 13.51 -2.11 -27.98
C ASP A 37 12.53 -2.73 -26.97
N ILE A 38 12.73 -2.43 -25.68
CA ILE A 38 11.90 -2.90 -24.57
C ILE A 38 11.65 -1.70 -23.68
N PHE A 39 10.38 -1.37 -23.45
CA PHE A 39 9.96 -0.37 -22.48
C PHE A 39 9.51 -1.04 -21.18
N ILE A 40 10.16 -0.66 -20.09
CA ILE A 40 9.89 -1.15 -18.74
C ILE A 40 9.23 -0.01 -17.97
N GLY A 41 7.93 -0.14 -17.74
CA GLY A 41 7.13 0.91 -17.11
C GLY A 41 6.13 0.37 -16.10
N TYR A 42 5.21 1.24 -15.70
CA TYR A 42 4.22 0.95 -14.67
C TYR A 42 2.88 0.46 -15.22
N HIS A 43 2.59 0.80 -16.47
CA HIS A 43 1.29 0.53 -17.07
C HIS A 43 1.19 -0.95 -17.43
N ALA A 44 -0.03 -1.47 -17.39
CA ALA A 44 -0.27 -2.90 -17.66
C ALA A 44 0.02 -3.30 -19.12
N ASP A 45 0.05 -2.33 -20.04
CA ASP A 45 0.32 -2.48 -21.46
C ASP A 45 1.78 -2.20 -21.87
N ASP A 46 2.65 -1.87 -20.91
CA ASP A 46 4.10 -1.75 -21.15
C ASP A 46 4.74 -3.13 -21.43
N ASP A 47 5.86 -3.17 -22.19
CA ASP A 47 6.49 -4.45 -22.57
C ASP A 47 6.87 -5.29 -21.34
N VAL A 48 7.35 -4.62 -20.29
CA VAL A 48 7.58 -5.21 -18.99
C VAL A 48 7.01 -4.31 -17.90
N GLN A 49 5.91 -4.74 -17.30
CA GLN A 49 5.36 -4.05 -16.14
C GLN A 49 6.19 -4.34 -14.87
N VAL A 50 6.67 -3.27 -14.23
CA VAL A 50 7.26 -3.27 -12.89
C VAL A 50 6.26 -2.67 -11.91
N THR A 51 5.90 -3.39 -10.85
CA THR A 51 5.00 -2.88 -9.80
C THR A 51 5.78 -2.55 -8.53
N TYR A 52 5.34 -1.52 -7.79
CA TYR A 52 5.90 -1.23 -6.46
C TYR A 52 5.69 -2.42 -5.51
N ALA A 53 4.66 -3.23 -5.72
CA ALA A 53 4.46 -4.47 -4.99
C ALA A 53 5.69 -5.41 -5.08
N GLY A 54 6.37 -5.50 -6.22
CA GLY A 54 7.53 -6.38 -6.38
C GLY A 54 8.78 -5.90 -5.64
N LYS A 55 8.98 -4.57 -5.52
CA LYS A 55 10.17 -3.96 -4.92
C LYS A 55 10.00 -3.64 -3.43
N PHE A 56 8.78 -3.27 -3.04
CA PHE A 56 8.46 -2.71 -1.72
C PHE A 56 7.53 -3.56 -0.88
N PHE A 57 6.73 -4.48 -1.47
CA PHE A 57 5.97 -5.45 -0.67
C PHE A 57 6.91 -6.60 -0.28
N ARG A 58 7.72 -6.38 0.76
CA ARG A 58 8.76 -7.30 1.23
C ARG A 58 8.20 -8.18 2.33
N ILE A 59 7.83 -9.39 1.96
CA ILE A 59 7.38 -10.45 2.88
C ILE A 59 8.49 -10.84 3.89
N ASN A 60 9.75 -10.50 3.60
CA ASN A 60 10.92 -10.90 4.41
C ASN A 60 11.35 -9.87 5.46
N HIS A 61 10.66 -8.74 5.61
CA HIS A 61 10.95 -7.80 6.69
C HIS A 61 10.03 -8.09 7.87
N ASN A 62 10.62 -8.51 9.00
CA ASN A 62 9.93 -8.65 10.27
C ASN A 62 9.73 -7.26 10.89
N TYR A 63 8.69 -6.54 10.45
CA TYR A 63 8.27 -5.32 11.12
C TYR A 63 7.55 -5.69 12.43
N HIS A 64 7.91 -5.04 13.54
CA HIS A 64 7.07 -5.11 14.74
C HIS A 64 5.77 -4.34 14.47
N VAL A 65 4.68 -5.10 14.33
CA VAL A 65 3.32 -4.56 14.21
C VAL A 65 2.77 -4.39 15.62
N ALA A 66 2.31 -3.19 15.98
CA ALA A 66 1.67 -2.96 17.27
C ALA A 66 0.45 -3.88 17.46
N THR A 67 0.39 -4.56 18.60
CA THR A 67 -0.73 -5.46 18.96
C THR A 67 -2.01 -4.70 19.27
N HIS A 68 -1.88 -3.46 19.75
CA HIS A 68 -2.99 -2.58 20.07
C HIS A 68 -2.95 -1.35 19.17
N LYS A 69 -4.08 -1.09 18.51
CA LYS A 69 -4.30 0.12 17.72
C LYS A 69 -4.86 1.22 18.62
N ARG A 70 -4.58 2.46 18.26
CA ARG A 70 -5.15 3.65 18.91
C ARG A 70 -6.65 3.76 18.63
N ASP A 71 -7.38 4.19 19.66
CA ASP A 71 -8.80 4.53 19.56
C ASP A 71 -9.03 6.05 19.62
N ASP A 72 -8.08 6.81 20.15
CA ASP A 72 -8.15 8.27 20.28
C ASP A 72 -7.85 9.00 18.95
N VAL A 73 -6.90 8.46 18.17
CA VAL A 73 -6.53 8.97 16.85
C VAL A 73 -6.54 7.83 15.85
N LEU A 74 -7.47 7.90 14.89
CA LEU A 74 -7.79 6.79 14.00
C LEU A 74 -6.89 6.72 12.78
N VAL A 75 -6.50 7.88 12.25
CA VAL A 75 -5.86 8.00 10.94
C VAL A 75 -4.42 8.48 11.06
N TYR A 76 -3.51 7.76 10.41
CA TYR A 76 -2.14 8.19 10.14
C TYR A 76 -2.03 8.79 8.75
N TRP A 77 -1.28 9.89 8.62
CA TRP A 77 -0.83 10.40 7.33
C TRP A 77 0.60 10.94 7.41
N SER A 78 1.34 10.86 6.30
CA SER A 78 2.62 11.53 6.17
C SER A 78 2.92 11.81 4.71
N SER A 79 3.20 13.08 4.40
CA SER A 79 3.74 13.46 3.10
C SER A 79 4.64 14.68 3.17
N SER A 80 5.72 14.64 2.39
CA SER A 80 6.69 15.74 2.27
C SER A 80 6.54 16.56 0.98
N ARG A 81 5.88 16.00 -0.06
CA ARG A 81 5.66 16.69 -1.34
C ARG A 81 4.24 17.23 -1.39
N CYS A 82 4.03 18.53 -1.17
CA CYS A 82 2.67 19.07 -1.02
C CYS A 82 2.04 19.42 -2.37
N PHE A 83 1.04 18.63 -2.77
CA PHE A 83 0.21 18.88 -3.94
C PHE A 83 -1.21 19.23 -3.49
N GLU A 84 -1.82 20.26 -4.07
CA GLU A 84 -3.09 20.80 -3.58
C GLU A 84 -4.23 19.78 -3.63
N HIS A 85 -4.36 19.00 -4.72
CA HIS A 85 -5.42 18.01 -4.84
C HIS A 85 -5.39 16.98 -3.71
N ARG A 86 -4.20 16.48 -3.37
CA ARG A 86 -4.00 15.50 -2.31
C ARG A 86 -4.18 16.12 -0.92
N ASN A 87 -3.58 17.29 -0.71
CA ASN A 87 -3.65 18.00 0.55
C ASN A 87 -5.09 18.40 0.89
N LYS A 88 -5.89 18.78 -0.12
CA LYS A 88 -7.32 19.04 0.04
C LYS A 88 -8.06 17.82 0.59
N ILE A 89 -7.85 16.63 0.02
CA ILE A 89 -8.46 15.39 0.51
C ILE A 89 -8.09 15.13 1.97
N ALA A 90 -6.81 15.23 2.31
CA ALA A 90 -6.35 15.02 3.68
C ALA A 90 -6.93 16.04 4.66
N ARG A 91 -6.89 17.33 4.31
CA ARG A 91 -7.42 18.43 5.11
C ARG A 91 -8.92 18.30 5.35
N GLU A 92 -9.68 17.94 4.33
CA GLU A 92 -11.12 17.67 4.44
C GLU A 92 -11.37 16.47 5.38
N LEU A 93 -10.64 15.37 5.20
CA LEU A 93 -10.81 14.17 6.03
C LEU A 93 -10.50 14.45 7.51
N PHE A 94 -9.46 15.23 7.80
CA PHE A 94 -9.04 15.56 9.18
C PHE A 94 -10.02 16.46 9.91
N ARG A 95 -10.93 17.15 9.20
CA ARG A 95 -12.04 17.87 9.85
C ARG A 95 -13.09 16.92 10.42
N HIS A 96 -13.20 15.71 9.87
CA HIS A 96 -14.21 14.74 10.26
C HIS A 96 -13.64 13.59 11.11
N LEU A 97 -12.34 13.31 11.06
CA LEU A 97 -11.70 12.22 11.78
C LEU A 97 -10.49 12.69 12.60
N PRO A 98 -10.28 12.15 13.81
CA PRO A 98 -9.05 12.41 14.53
C PRO A 98 -7.88 11.75 13.79
N ALA A 99 -6.92 12.57 13.38
CA ALA A 99 -5.83 12.17 12.53
C ALA A 99 -4.50 12.81 12.93
N HIS A 100 -3.41 12.10 12.73
CA HIS A 100 -2.06 12.64 12.83
C HIS A 100 -1.40 12.71 11.46
N SER A 101 -0.89 13.90 11.11
CA SER A 101 -0.05 14.14 9.95
C SER A 101 1.38 14.43 10.39
N PHE A 102 2.29 13.51 10.08
CA PHE A 102 3.71 13.59 10.45
C PHE A 102 4.58 14.26 9.38
N GLY A 103 4.12 14.32 8.13
CA GLY A 103 4.91 14.89 7.04
C GLY A 103 4.99 16.42 7.10
N ARG A 104 5.65 17.03 6.10
CA ARG A 104 5.65 18.50 5.94
C ARG A 104 4.24 19.04 5.66
N CYS A 105 3.43 18.26 4.94
CA CYS A 105 2.11 18.68 4.46
C CYS A 105 1.03 18.47 5.53
N GLU A 106 0.20 19.50 5.77
CA GLU A 106 -0.85 19.52 6.79
C GLU A 106 -0.38 18.98 8.17
N ASN A 107 0.88 19.22 8.54
CA ASN A 107 1.44 18.70 9.78
C ASN A 107 0.64 19.19 10.98
N ASN A 108 0.27 18.27 11.88
CA ASN A 108 -0.48 18.61 13.09
C ASN A 108 0.09 17.93 14.36
N VAL A 109 1.29 17.35 14.26
CA VAL A 109 1.95 16.64 15.36
C VAL A 109 3.16 17.38 15.93
N GLY A 110 3.58 18.48 15.29
CA GLY A 110 4.73 19.28 15.71
C GLY A 110 6.02 19.02 14.93
N GLY A 111 5.93 18.58 13.67
CA GLY A 111 7.08 18.40 12.76
C GLY A 111 7.38 16.94 12.36
N GLY A 112 8.34 16.77 11.44
CA GLY A 112 8.71 15.46 10.86
C GLY A 112 9.47 14.53 11.81
N GLU A 113 10.23 15.09 12.74
CA GLU A 113 11.00 14.34 13.74
C GLU A 113 10.10 13.68 14.80
N GLN A 114 8.84 14.11 14.92
CA GLN A 114 7.89 13.58 15.90
C GLN A 114 7.62 12.08 15.73
N ALA A 115 7.78 11.52 14.53
CA ALA A 115 7.70 10.08 14.34
C ALA A 115 8.86 9.35 15.06
N ARG A 116 10.06 9.94 15.09
CA ARG A 116 11.24 9.37 15.75
C ARG A 116 11.16 9.52 17.27
N GLU A 117 10.65 10.66 17.74
CA GLU A 117 10.44 10.95 19.17
C GLU A 117 9.34 10.07 19.78
N ARG A 118 8.19 9.94 19.09
CA ARG A 118 7.05 9.17 19.60
C ARG A 118 7.22 7.65 19.47
N TYR A 119 8.07 7.20 18.55
CA TYR A 119 8.34 5.78 18.30
C TYR A 119 9.86 5.50 18.34
N PRO A 120 10.50 5.65 19.51
CA PRO A 120 11.92 5.40 19.69
C PRO A 120 12.18 3.89 19.53
N GLY A 121 13.06 3.52 18.60
CA GLY A 121 13.37 2.13 18.25
C GLY A 121 12.79 1.66 16.92
N GLY A 122 11.90 2.44 16.29
CA GLY A 122 11.44 2.19 14.92
C GLY A 122 10.82 0.80 14.69
N GLY A 123 10.32 0.16 15.75
CA GLY A 123 9.80 -1.21 15.66
C GLY A 123 10.86 -2.25 15.31
N ARG A 124 12.13 -2.04 15.70
CA ARG A 124 13.18 -3.07 15.70
C ARG A 124 13.40 -3.64 17.10
N GLY A 125 13.79 -4.91 17.17
CA GLY A 125 14.18 -5.56 18.42
C GLY A 125 15.50 -5.03 18.97
N GLU A 126 15.73 -5.23 20.27
CA GLU A 126 16.97 -4.84 20.95
C GLU A 126 18.19 -5.49 20.27
N GLY A 127 19.28 -4.73 20.08
CA GLY A 127 20.51 -5.22 19.45
C GLY A 127 20.57 -5.15 17.91
N GLN A 128 19.59 -4.55 17.23
CA GLN A 128 19.62 -4.33 15.79
C GLN A 128 20.34 -3.02 15.39
N PRO A 129 20.87 -2.92 14.14
CA PRO A 129 21.48 -1.69 13.64
C PRO A 129 20.50 -0.50 13.67
N PRO A 130 21.00 0.74 13.62
CA PRO A 130 20.17 1.95 13.69
C PRO A 130 18.96 1.85 12.77
N SER A 131 17.78 2.18 13.31
CA SER A 131 16.55 2.22 12.52
C SER A 131 16.63 3.32 11.49
N GLU A 132 16.32 2.95 10.25
CA GLU A 132 16.23 3.88 9.16
C GLU A 132 14.92 4.66 9.27
N TRP A 133 14.80 5.80 8.57
CA TRP A 133 13.59 6.62 8.65
C TRP A 133 12.31 5.85 8.34
N TRP A 134 12.34 4.94 7.36
CA TRP A 134 11.19 4.12 6.98
C TRP A 134 10.76 3.11 8.04
N ASP A 135 11.65 2.71 8.95
CA ASP A 135 11.30 1.79 10.06
C ASP A 135 10.44 2.53 11.08
N HIS A 136 10.79 3.78 11.42
CA HIS A 136 9.95 4.63 12.26
C HIS A 136 8.60 4.92 11.60
N LEU A 137 8.58 5.10 10.29
CA LEU A 137 7.35 5.31 9.53
C LEU A 137 6.42 4.08 9.62
N HIS A 138 6.93 2.88 9.39
CA HIS A 138 6.19 1.62 9.52
C HIS A 138 5.71 1.38 10.94
N CYS A 139 6.59 1.57 11.92
CA CYS A 139 6.25 1.43 13.33
C CYS A 139 5.13 2.41 13.70
N ALA A 140 5.26 3.69 13.33
CA ALA A 140 4.23 4.70 13.56
C ALA A 140 2.89 4.28 12.95
N MET A 141 2.87 3.92 11.65
CA MET A 141 1.67 3.44 10.97
C MET A 141 1.02 2.28 11.72
N SER A 142 1.82 1.36 12.27
CA SER A 142 1.31 0.16 12.94
C SER A 142 0.47 0.45 14.19
N HIS A 143 0.56 1.64 14.77
CA HIS A 143 -0.27 2.03 15.91
C HIS A 143 -1.65 2.59 15.52
N TYR A 144 -1.91 2.85 14.24
CA TYR A 144 -3.19 3.41 13.77
C TYR A 144 -4.05 2.32 13.15
N LYS A 145 -5.37 2.47 13.26
CA LYS A 145 -6.32 1.60 12.55
C LYS A 145 -6.25 1.85 11.05
N PHE A 146 -6.16 3.13 10.65
CA PHE A 146 -6.17 3.52 9.25
C PHE A 146 -4.93 4.32 8.86
N VAL A 147 -4.48 4.11 7.63
CA VAL A 147 -3.44 4.91 6.99
C VAL A 147 -4.04 5.58 5.76
N LEU A 148 -3.96 6.90 5.68
CA LEU A 148 -4.38 7.64 4.50
C LEU A 148 -3.32 7.50 3.39
N ALA A 149 -3.58 6.65 2.41
CA ALA A 149 -2.65 6.32 1.33
C ALA A 149 -3.10 7.00 0.02
N ILE A 150 -2.69 8.28 -0.15
CA ILE A 150 -3.01 9.03 -1.38
C ILE A 150 -1.78 9.16 -2.26
N GLU A 151 -1.92 8.76 -3.52
CA GLU A 151 -0.86 8.90 -4.51
C GLU A 151 -0.66 10.34 -4.95
N ASN A 152 0.55 10.62 -5.44
CA ASN A 152 0.86 11.94 -6.01
C ASN A 152 0.04 12.20 -7.29
N THR A 153 -0.25 11.14 -8.05
CA THR A 153 -1.00 11.18 -9.31
C THR A 153 -1.98 10.03 -9.33
N ILE A 154 -3.21 10.26 -9.76
CA ILE A 154 -4.18 9.19 -10.05
C ILE A 154 -3.90 8.73 -11.48
N ALA A 155 -3.38 7.51 -11.62
CA ALA A 155 -3.10 6.92 -12.92
C ALA A 155 -3.33 5.41 -12.87
N GLU A 156 -3.71 4.81 -14.00
CA GLU A 156 -3.89 3.37 -14.10
C GLU A 156 -2.61 2.64 -13.69
N SER A 157 -2.81 1.52 -13.00
CA SER A 157 -1.79 0.68 -12.42
C SER A 157 -0.95 1.35 -11.33
N TYR A 158 -0.92 2.69 -11.18
CA TYR A 158 -0.11 3.52 -10.27
C TYR A 158 -0.41 3.40 -8.76
N ALA A 159 -0.16 2.23 -8.17
CA ALA A 159 -0.13 2.02 -6.71
C ALA A 159 1.29 1.85 -6.17
N THR A 160 1.75 2.74 -5.31
CA THR A 160 3.14 2.78 -4.82
C THR A 160 3.32 2.24 -3.40
N GLU A 161 4.48 2.47 -2.78
CA GLU A 161 4.80 2.11 -1.40
C GLU A 161 3.75 2.56 -0.39
N LYS A 162 2.98 3.63 -0.65
CA LYS A 162 1.97 4.14 0.29
C LYS A 162 0.88 3.12 0.60
N LEU A 163 0.38 2.42 -0.43
CA LEU A 163 -0.62 1.38 -0.26
C LEU A 163 -0.01 0.16 0.45
N TYR A 164 1.18 -0.25 0.02
CA TYR A 164 1.83 -1.46 0.51
C TYR A 164 2.34 -1.33 1.93
N TYR A 165 2.94 -0.20 2.31
CA TYR A 165 3.41 0.05 3.68
C TYR A 165 2.26 0.12 4.68
N ALA A 166 1.11 0.67 4.28
CA ALA A 166 -0.10 0.62 5.09
C ALA A 166 -0.51 -0.83 5.37
N LEU A 167 -0.56 -1.68 4.34
CA LEU A 167 -0.85 -3.11 4.47
C LEU A 167 0.21 -3.83 5.32
N GLU A 168 1.50 -3.57 5.12
CA GLU A 168 2.58 -4.22 5.87
C GLU A 168 2.58 -3.84 7.35
N SER A 169 2.24 -2.58 7.68
CA SER A 169 2.13 -2.10 9.07
C SER A 169 0.95 -2.70 9.85
N GLY A 170 0.14 -3.56 9.23
CA GLY A 170 -1.05 -4.11 9.86
C GLY A 170 -2.18 -3.09 10.03
N SER A 171 -2.20 -2.04 9.22
CA SER A 171 -3.25 -1.02 9.21
C SER A 171 -4.09 -1.13 7.95
N VAL A 172 -5.29 -0.54 7.95
CA VAL A 172 -6.18 -0.52 6.79
C VAL A 172 -5.90 0.73 5.96
N PRO A 173 -5.48 0.61 4.69
CA PRO A 173 -5.29 1.77 3.83
C PRO A 173 -6.63 2.40 3.46
N ILE A 174 -6.74 3.72 3.58
CA ILE A 174 -7.75 4.55 2.90
C ILE A 174 -7.08 5.06 1.63
N TYR A 175 -7.36 4.43 0.49
CA TYR A 175 -6.58 4.57 -0.73
C TYR A 175 -7.21 5.52 -1.73
N PHE A 176 -6.37 6.38 -2.33
CA PHE A 176 -6.72 7.25 -3.45
C PHE A 176 -5.56 7.22 -4.45
N GLY A 177 -5.74 6.57 -5.60
CA GLY A 177 -4.67 6.40 -6.59
C GLY A 177 -5.16 5.64 -7.80
N ALA A 178 -4.57 4.48 -8.09
CA ALA A 178 -4.89 3.68 -9.26
C ALA A 178 -6.38 3.27 -9.32
N PRO A 179 -7.12 3.60 -10.41
CA PRO A 179 -8.51 3.17 -10.57
C PRO A 179 -8.70 1.64 -10.61
N ASN A 180 -7.66 0.89 -11.00
CA ASN A 180 -7.61 -0.56 -11.01
C ASN A 180 -6.90 -1.15 -9.76
N ALA A 181 -6.87 -0.44 -8.63
CA ALA A 181 -6.22 -0.91 -7.40
C ALA A 181 -6.71 -2.29 -6.91
N ARG A 182 -7.95 -2.67 -7.23
CA ARG A 182 -8.50 -4.01 -6.96
C ARG A 182 -7.68 -5.16 -7.58
N ASP A 183 -6.94 -4.87 -8.66
CA ASP A 183 -6.08 -5.83 -9.36
C ASP A 183 -4.65 -5.82 -8.79
N LEU A 184 -4.33 -4.85 -7.92
CA LEU A 184 -2.99 -4.55 -7.40
C LEU A 184 -2.86 -4.79 -5.89
N ALA A 185 -3.96 -4.94 -5.17
CA ALA A 185 -3.99 -5.21 -3.73
C ALA A 185 -4.88 -6.43 -3.42
N PRO A 186 -4.65 -7.13 -2.29
CA PRO A 186 -5.51 -8.23 -1.90
C PRO A 186 -6.99 -7.80 -1.80
N PRO A 187 -7.95 -8.64 -2.25
CA PRO A 187 -9.36 -8.30 -2.17
C PRO A 187 -9.81 -7.93 -0.75
N GLY A 188 -10.60 -6.87 -0.63
CA GLY A 188 -11.11 -6.40 0.66
C GLY A 188 -10.04 -5.86 1.62
N SER A 189 -8.81 -5.61 1.18
CA SER A 189 -7.71 -5.20 2.07
C SER A 189 -7.63 -3.70 2.33
N TYR A 190 -8.41 -2.88 1.64
CA TYR A 190 -8.33 -1.42 1.68
C TYR A 190 -9.71 -0.79 1.46
N ILE A 191 -9.86 0.46 1.89
CA ILE A 191 -11.02 1.30 1.63
C ILE A 191 -10.70 2.13 0.38
N ASP A 192 -11.48 1.95 -0.69
CA ASP A 192 -11.38 2.79 -1.88
C ASP A 192 -12.02 4.15 -1.61
N GLY A 193 -11.21 5.17 -1.38
CA GLY A 193 -11.68 6.51 -1.09
C GLY A 193 -12.43 7.18 -2.25
N ALA A 194 -12.16 6.76 -3.49
CA ALA A 194 -12.83 7.28 -4.68
C ALA A 194 -14.23 6.70 -4.89
N ALA A 195 -14.59 5.64 -4.17
CA ALA A 195 -15.91 4.99 -4.26
C ALA A 195 -17.03 5.74 -3.51
N PHE A 196 -16.69 6.75 -2.71
CA PHE A 196 -17.65 7.53 -1.91
C PHE A 196 -18.04 8.82 -2.62
N ALA A 197 -19.28 9.29 -2.42
CA ALA A 197 -19.76 10.51 -3.07
C ALA A 197 -19.11 11.77 -2.47
N SER A 198 -18.65 11.70 -1.21
CA SER A 198 -17.95 12.80 -0.54
C SER A 198 -16.96 12.29 0.51
N VAL A 199 -16.01 13.17 0.90
CA VAL A 199 -15.07 12.91 1.99
C VAL A 199 -15.79 12.76 3.34
N GLU A 200 -16.91 13.44 3.53
CA GLU A 200 -17.75 13.30 4.73
C GLU A 200 -18.39 11.91 4.82
N GLU A 201 -18.90 11.38 3.70
CA GLU A 201 -19.44 10.03 3.63
C GLU A 201 -18.36 8.98 3.90
N LEU A 202 -17.18 9.14 3.30
CA LEU A 202 -16.01 8.32 3.59
C LEU A 202 -15.64 8.38 5.08
N ALA A 203 -15.60 9.57 5.68
CA ALA A 203 -15.26 9.74 7.09
C ALA A 203 -16.28 9.06 8.02
N ARG A 204 -17.57 9.12 7.69
CA ARG A 204 -18.62 8.40 8.41
C ARG A 204 -18.41 6.90 8.33
N TYR A 205 -18.16 6.36 7.14
CA TYR A 205 -17.87 4.93 6.96
C TYR A 205 -16.64 4.49 7.74
N VAL A 206 -15.55 5.26 7.69
CA VAL A 206 -14.32 4.96 8.45
C VAL A 206 -14.59 4.93 9.96
N ARG A 207 -15.42 5.85 10.48
CA ARG A 207 -15.80 5.87 11.90
C ARG A 207 -16.64 4.67 12.29
N GLU A 208 -17.58 4.26 11.43
CA GLU A 208 -18.41 3.06 11.64
C GLU A 208 -17.52 1.80 11.71
N VAL A 209 -16.61 1.62 10.74
CA VAL A 209 -15.65 0.51 10.73
C VAL A 209 -14.71 0.57 11.94
N ALA A 210 -14.25 1.76 12.35
CA ALA A 210 -13.39 1.92 13.51
C ALA A 210 -14.06 1.46 14.83
N GLY A 211 -15.38 1.65 14.93
CA GLY A 211 -16.19 1.30 16.09
C GLY A 211 -16.71 -0.14 16.10
N ASP A 212 -16.57 -0.87 15.00
CA ASP A 212 -16.97 -2.27 14.87
C ASP A 212 -15.74 -3.17 14.66
N PRO A 213 -15.28 -3.87 15.72
CA PRO A 213 -14.13 -4.77 15.63
C PRO A 213 -14.26 -5.87 14.58
N ALA A 214 -15.48 -6.36 14.31
CA ALA A 214 -15.70 -7.38 13.30
C ALA A 214 -15.54 -6.78 11.90
N ALA A 215 -16.18 -5.65 11.62
CA ALA A 215 -16.03 -4.94 10.35
C ALA A 215 -14.57 -4.54 10.08
N TYR A 216 -13.83 -4.08 11.10
CA TYR A 216 -12.41 -3.79 10.99
C TYR A 216 -11.58 -5.06 10.71
N ALA A 217 -11.86 -6.18 11.40
CA ALA A 217 -11.12 -7.43 11.23
C ALA A 217 -11.28 -8.04 9.82
N GLU A 218 -12.40 -7.80 9.13
CA GLU A 218 -12.62 -8.25 7.75
C GLU A 218 -11.56 -7.70 6.79
N PHE A 219 -11.08 -6.47 6.99
CA PHE A 219 -9.98 -5.90 6.18
C PHE A 219 -8.65 -6.65 6.33
N HIS A 220 -8.54 -7.56 7.30
CA HIS A 220 -7.37 -8.40 7.53
C HIS A 220 -7.60 -9.88 7.12
N ALA A 221 -8.79 -10.24 6.64
CA ALA A 221 -9.13 -11.63 6.27
C ALA A 221 -8.20 -12.20 5.19
N TRP A 222 -7.79 -11.37 4.23
CA TRP A 222 -6.85 -11.74 3.16
C TRP A 222 -5.51 -12.30 3.67
N ARG A 223 -5.08 -11.94 4.88
CA ARG A 223 -3.82 -12.45 5.47
C ARG A 223 -3.87 -13.94 5.79
N ARG A 224 -5.07 -14.49 6.00
CA ARG A 224 -5.30 -15.92 6.27
C ARG A 224 -5.54 -16.74 5.00
N CYS A 225 -6.03 -16.10 3.94
CA CYS A 225 -6.45 -16.79 2.71
C CYS A 225 -5.37 -16.86 1.61
N GLY A 226 -4.19 -16.28 1.83
CA GLY A 226 -3.17 -16.15 0.79
C GLY A 226 -3.60 -15.19 -0.34
N VAL A 227 -2.79 -15.08 -1.39
CA VAL A 227 -3.01 -14.13 -2.50
C VAL A 227 -4.12 -14.67 -3.43
N MET A 228 -5.30 -14.04 -3.40
CA MET A 228 -6.51 -14.50 -4.11
C MET A 228 -7.16 -13.42 -4.99
N GLY A 229 -8.21 -13.79 -5.73
CA GLY A 229 -8.98 -12.89 -6.60
C GLY A 229 -8.17 -12.40 -7.81
N ALA A 230 -8.56 -11.24 -8.34
CA ALA A 230 -7.85 -10.61 -9.46
C ALA A 230 -6.37 -10.37 -9.12
N TYR A 231 -6.07 -9.90 -7.91
CA TYR A 231 -4.70 -9.78 -7.40
C TYR A 231 -3.91 -11.09 -7.41
N GLY A 232 -4.55 -12.17 -6.95
CA GLY A 232 -4.00 -13.54 -7.03
C GLY A 232 -3.76 -14.00 -8.46
N ALA A 233 -4.68 -13.73 -9.38
CA ALA A 233 -4.54 -14.06 -10.79
C ALA A 233 -3.41 -13.27 -11.46
N THR A 234 -3.31 -11.97 -11.19
CA THR A 234 -2.23 -11.08 -11.66
C THR A 234 -0.87 -11.57 -11.17
N ARG A 235 -0.76 -12.02 -9.91
CA ARG A 235 0.48 -12.65 -9.40
C ARG A 235 0.73 -14.06 -9.97
N ARG A 236 -0.30 -14.88 -10.18
CA ARG A 236 -0.19 -16.26 -10.72
C ARG A 236 0.14 -16.32 -12.21
N ARG A 237 -0.20 -15.29 -13.00
CA ARG A 237 0.35 -15.15 -14.36
C ARG A 237 1.89 -15.08 -14.37
N ARG A 238 2.53 -14.94 -13.19
CA ARG A 238 3.99 -14.98 -13.00
C ARG A 238 4.52 -16.23 -12.26
N ARG A 239 3.68 -17.13 -11.69
CA ARG A 239 4.07 -18.43 -11.09
C ARG A 239 2.92 -19.46 -11.06
N ARG A 240 3.26 -20.73 -11.33
CA ARG A 240 2.36 -21.91 -11.46
C ARG A 240 1.37 -22.08 -10.28
N PRO A 241 0.07 -22.38 -10.50
CA PRO A 241 -0.96 -22.23 -9.47
C PRO A 241 -1.14 -23.45 -8.55
N THR A 242 -1.31 -23.19 -7.25
CA THR A 242 -1.89 -24.12 -6.25
C THR A 242 -3.32 -23.66 -5.91
N PRO A 243 -4.31 -24.56 -5.76
CA PRO A 243 -5.70 -24.16 -5.46
C PRO A 243 -5.86 -23.68 -3.99
N PRO A 244 -6.71 -22.67 -3.73
CA PRO A 244 -6.97 -22.17 -2.37
C PRO A 244 -7.98 -23.05 -1.59
N PRO A 245 -7.97 -22.99 -0.25
CA PRO A 245 -8.87 -23.76 0.62
C PRO A 245 -10.35 -23.29 0.57
N PRO A 246 -11.31 -24.11 1.04
CA PRO A 246 -12.75 -23.90 0.85
C PRO A 246 -13.35 -22.62 1.45
N LEU A 247 -12.77 -22.08 2.53
CA LEU A 247 -13.19 -20.82 3.19
C LEU A 247 -12.83 -19.56 2.38
N CYS A 248 -12.06 -19.74 1.32
CA CYS A 248 -11.44 -18.68 0.55
C CYS A 248 -11.94 -18.77 -0.92
N ARG A 249 -13.23 -19.06 -1.11
CA ARG A 249 -13.89 -19.01 -2.42
C ARG A 249 -14.57 -17.66 -2.57
N ASP A 250 -14.51 -17.11 -3.78
CA ASP A 250 -15.06 -15.80 -4.13
C ASP A 250 -16.49 -16.02 -4.67
N ASP A 251 -17.45 -16.15 -3.77
CA ASP A 251 -18.88 -16.13 -4.06
C ASP A 251 -19.38 -14.70 -3.87
N GLY A 252 -19.50 -13.97 -4.98
CA GLY A 252 -19.84 -12.54 -5.09
C GLY A 252 -21.20 -12.09 -4.52
N THR A 253 -21.62 -12.65 -3.40
CA THR A 253 -22.79 -12.30 -2.60
C THR A 253 -22.32 -11.96 -1.19
N ARG A 254 -22.49 -10.71 -0.76
CA ARG A 254 -22.31 -10.32 0.66
C ARG A 254 -23.15 -11.23 1.55
N PRO A 255 -22.57 -11.91 2.56
CA PRO A 255 -23.38 -12.53 3.60
C PRO A 255 -23.82 -11.46 4.60
N THR A 256 -25.09 -11.49 4.96
CA THR A 256 -25.66 -10.79 6.10
C THR A 256 -25.44 -11.61 7.37
N LEU A 257 -25.18 -10.90 8.47
CA LEU A 257 -25.39 -11.25 9.89
C LEU A 257 -24.49 -12.26 10.62
N THR A 258 -24.04 -11.77 11.79
CA THR A 258 -23.87 -12.46 13.08
C THR A 258 -23.00 -13.71 13.16
N ALA A 259 -21.77 -13.53 13.63
CA ALA A 259 -21.06 -14.56 14.41
C ALA A 259 -20.24 -13.89 15.52
N ARG A 260 -20.60 -14.18 16.78
CA ARG A 260 -19.78 -13.88 17.96
C ARG A 260 -18.48 -14.67 17.86
N LEU A 261 -17.34 -14.01 18.02
CA LEU A 261 -16.05 -14.68 18.21
C LEU A 261 -15.36 -14.08 19.42
N GLU A 262 -15.13 -14.95 20.40
CA GLU A 262 -14.43 -14.70 21.64
C GLU A 262 -12.96 -14.32 21.38
N GLU A 263 -12.47 -13.38 22.17
CA GLU A 263 -11.10 -12.86 22.17
C GLU A 263 -10.07 -13.98 22.40
N ARG A 264 -9.25 -14.26 21.40
CA ARG A 264 -7.93 -14.86 21.60
C ARG A 264 -6.90 -14.06 20.82
N SER A 265 -5.94 -13.52 21.57
CA SER A 265 -4.79 -12.74 21.13
C SER A 265 -4.11 -13.39 19.93
N VAL A 266 -4.12 -12.72 18.78
CA VAL A 266 -3.46 -13.19 17.57
C VAL A 266 -2.04 -12.62 17.52
N VAL A 267 -1.08 -13.39 18.02
CA VAL A 267 0.33 -13.25 17.62
C VAL A 267 0.43 -13.85 16.23
N CYS A 268 0.38 -13.01 15.19
CA CYS A 268 0.58 -13.47 13.82
C CYS A 268 2.08 -13.47 13.51
N VAL A 269 2.74 -14.59 13.81
CA VAL A 269 4.01 -14.93 13.15
C VAL A 269 3.67 -15.05 11.66
N MET A 270 4.24 -14.19 10.81
CA MET A 270 4.19 -14.40 9.37
C MET A 270 4.91 -15.71 9.09
N ALA A 271 4.13 -16.77 8.88
CA ALA A 271 4.64 -18.09 8.60
C ALA A 271 5.46 -18.03 7.31
N ASN A 272 6.75 -18.33 7.44
CA ASN A 272 7.62 -18.74 6.36
C ASN A 272 6.87 -19.76 5.50
N ALA A 273 6.52 -19.37 4.28
CA ALA A 273 6.20 -20.30 3.22
C ALA A 273 7.28 -20.13 2.14
N PHE A 274 7.98 -21.24 1.89
CA PHE A 274 8.98 -21.50 0.86
C PHE A 274 10.46 -21.33 1.26
N GLU A 275 11.06 -22.47 1.63
CA GLU A 275 12.38 -22.89 1.11
C GLU A 275 12.48 -22.73 -0.41
#